data_AF-A0A9P5HBG5-F1
#
_entry.id   AF-A0A9P5HBG5-F1
#
_cell.length_a   1.000
_cell.length_b   1.000
_cell.length_c   1.000
_cell.angle_alpha   90.00
_cell.angle_beta   90.00
_cell.angle_gamma   90.00
#
_symmetry.space_group_name_H-M   'P 1'
#
loop_
_entity.id
_entity.type
_entity.pdbx_description
1 polymer ?
#
loop_
_entity_poly.entity_id
_entity_poly.type
_entity_poly.pdbx_seq_one_letter_code
_entity_poly.pdbx_strand_id
1 'polypeptide(L)'
;MPPEGRTRQLETSHQLEDIYNQAARGGSTSVPDDPETEADYHFICFAVSHGHIYELDGDRQGPIGRGQVEDDIHGVLCRTGLRVITEHIESGNDQHPFFSLMALVDQS
;
A
#
# COMPACT_ATOMS: atom_id res chain seq x y z
N MET A 1 -13.78 16.38 -0.01
CA MET A 1 -14.03 15.54 1.17
C MET A 1 -12.74 15.42 1.97
N PRO A 2 -12.75 15.75 3.28
CA PRO A 2 -11.60 15.59 4.16
C PRO A 2 -11.25 14.11 4.40
N PRO A 3 -10.05 13.78 4.92
CA PRO A 3 -9.62 12.40 5.17
C PRO A 3 -10.62 11.56 5.98
N GLU A 4 -11.12 12.09 7.10
CA GLU A 4 -12.12 11.41 7.93
C GLU A 4 -13.41 11.07 7.17
N GLY A 5 -13.83 11.95 6.26
CA GLY A 5 -14.97 11.70 5.38
C GLY A 5 -14.72 10.54 4.42
N ARG A 6 -13.48 10.39 3.94
CA ARG A 6 -13.06 9.25 3.09
C ARG A 6 -13.06 7.95 3.89
N THR A 7 -12.51 7.97 5.11
CA THR A 7 -12.54 6.82 6.02
C THR A 7 -13.96 6.36 6.27
N ARG A 8 -14.86 7.27 6.66
CA ARG A 8 -16.26 6.93 6.90
C ARG A 8 -16.96 6.37 5.66
N GLN A 9 -16.70 6.91 4.46
CA GLN A 9 -17.27 6.35 3.23
C GLN A 9 -16.75 4.95 2.93
N LEU A 10 -15.48 4.68 3.20
CA LEU A 10 -14.88 3.36 3.04
C LEU A 10 -15.52 2.37 4.04
N GLU A 11 -15.58 2.73 5.31
CA GLU A 11 -16.15 1.91 6.41
C GLU A 11 -17.64 1.59 6.22
N THR A 12 -18.40 2.49 5.59
CA THR A 12 -19.86 2.32 5.40
C THR A 12 -20.24 1.75 4.04
N SER A 13 -19.25 1.41 3.19
CA SER A 13 -19.50 0.89 1.85
C SER A 13 -19.66 -0.62 1.84
N HIS A 14 -20.91 -1.10 1.92
CA HIS A 14 -21.23 -2.53 1.78
C HIS A 14 -20.73 -3.14 0.47
N GLN A 15 -20.74 -2.37 -0.63
CA GLN A 15 -20.23 -2.86 -1.91
C GLN A 15 -18.73 -3.15 -1.84
N LEU A 16 -17.94 -2.28 -1.20
CA LEU A 16 -16.50 -2.51 -1.05
C LEU A 16 -16.22 -3.63 -0.06
N GLU A 17 -16.99 -3.71 1.02
CA GLU A 17 -16.94 -4.80 2.00
C GLU A 17 -17.17 -6.17 1.32
N ASP A 18 -18.20 -6.29 0.47
CA ASP A 18 -18.51 -7.53 -0.25
C ASP A 18 -17.38 -7.95 -1.22
N ILE A 19 -16.83 -6.99 -1.97
CA ILE A 19 -15.71 -7.24 -2.91
C ILE A 19 -14.45 -7.63 -2.13
N TYR A 20 -14.13 -6.93 -1.04
CA TYR A 20 -13.01 -7.25 -0.17
C TYR A 20 -13.16 -8.66 0.42
N ASN A 21 -14.34 -9.00 0.92
CA ASN A 21 -14.66 -10.32 1.46
C ASN A 21 -14.53 -11.46 0.44
N GLN A 22 -14.82 -11.20 -0.83
CA GLN A 22 -14.55 -12.17 -1.91
C GLN A 22 -13.05 -12.30 -2.18
N ALA A 23 -12.33 -11.18 -2.27
CA ALA A 23 -10.90 -11.18 -2.52
C ALA A 23 -10.10 -11.84 -1.39
N ALA A 24 -10.46 -11.59 -0.13
CA ALA A 24 -9.83 -12.16 1.06
C ALA A 24 -9.95 -13.70 1.12
N ARG A 25 -11.01 -14.27 0.55
CA ARG A 25 -11.19 -15.74 0.43
C ARG A 25 -10.54 -16.34 -0.81
N GLY A 26 -9.95 -15.50 -1.67
CA GLY A 26 -9.16 -15.93 -2.81
C GLY A 26 -7.72 -16.26 -2.43
N GLY A 27 -6.89 -16.51 -3.44
CA GLY A 27 -5.47 -16.82 -3.27
C GLY A 27 -5.18 -18.30 -3.02
N SER A 28 -3.91 -18.59 -2.71
CA SER A 28 -3.39 -19.96 -2.56
C SER A 28 -3.26 -20.43 -1.11
N THR A 29 -3.63 -19.58 -0.14
CA THR A 29 -3.55 -19.85 1.31
C THR A 29 -4.95 -19.90 1.91
N SER A 30 -5.14 -20.68 2.97
CA SER A 30 -6.37 -20.64 3.75
C SER A 30 -6.49 -19.32 4.51
N VAL A 31 -7.72 -18.80 4.58
CA VAL A 31 -8.06 -17.68 5.47
C VAL A 31 -8.00 -18.16 6.92
N PRO A 32 -7.61 -17.30 7.90
CA PRO A 32 -7.72 -17.62 9.32
C PRO A 32 -9.15 -18.03 9.73
N ASP A 33 -9.25 -18.95 10.69
CA ASP A 33 -10.55 -19.41 11.21
C ASP A 33 -11.29 -18.32 12.01
N ASP A 34 -10.53 -17.47 12.71
CA ASP A 34 -11.04 -16.32 13.45
C ASP A 34 -10.78 -15.02 12.68
N PRO A 35 -11.82 -14.28 12.25
CA PRO A 35 -11.65 -13.00 11.54
C PRO A 35 -11.00 -11.91 12.39
N GLU A 36 -10.98 -12.06 13.72
CA GLU A 36 -10.32 -11.11 14.64
C GLU A 36 -8.83 -11.45 14.85
N THR A 37 -8.29 -12.46 14.14
CA THR A 37 -6.86 -12.79 14.17
C THR A 37 -6.06 -11.58 13.68
N GLU A 38 -5.16 -11.09 14.54
CA GLU A 38 -4.27 -9.97 14.20
C GLU A 38 -3.40 -10.31 13.00
N ALA A 39 -3.36 -9.40 12.01
CA ALA A 39 -2.52 -9.55 10.85
C ALA A 39 -1.09 -9.09 11.18
N ASP A 40 -0.12 -9.99 11.02
CA ASP A 40 1.30 -9.67 11.21
C ASP A 40 1.88 -8.75 10.10
N TYR A 41 1.09 -8.46 9.05
CA TYR A 41 1.53 -7.74 7.85
C TYR A 41 0.66 -6.51 7.56
N HIS A 42 1.31 -5.45 7.07
CA HIS A 42 0.68 -4.18 6.72
C HIS A 42 0.89 -3.82 5.25
N PHE A 43 -0.15 -3.32 4.59
CA PHE A 43 -0.05 -2.81 3.23
C PHE A 43 0.14 -1.30 3.23
N ILE A 44 1.18 -0.84 2.56
CA ILE A 44 1.38 0.57 2.19
C ILE A 44 1.41 0.73 0.67
N CYS A 45 1.17 1.95 0.19
CA CYS A 45 1.22 2.26 -1.23
C CYS A 45 2.18 3.42 -1.52
N PHE A 46 3.01 3.27 -2.54
CA PHE A 46 3.77 4.37 -3.11
C PHE A 46 3.10 4.83 -4.40
N ALA A 47 2.87 6.13 -4.55
CA ALA A 47 2.20 6.71 -5.71
C ALA A 47 2.85 8.03 -6.15
N VAL A 48 2.75 8.34 -7.45
CA VAL A 48 3.19 9.63 -7.99
C VAL A 48 2.00 10.57 -8.12
N SER A 49 2.15 11.80 -7.64
CA SER A 49 1.20 12.88 -7.85
C SER A 49 1.95 14.20 -8.03
N HIS A 50 1.60 14.99 -9.06
CA HIS A 50 2.24 16.28 -9.35
C HIS A 50 3.79 16.20 -9.36
N GLY A 51 4.35 15.15 -9.97
CA GLY A 51 5.80 14.93 -10.07
C GLY A 51 6.51 14.55 -8.76
N HIS A 52 5.76 14.28 -7.69
CA HIS A 52 6.30 13.86 -6.39
C HIS A 52 5.85 12.44 -6.05
N ILE A 53 6.73 11.69 -5.39
CA ILE A 53 6.45 10.38 -4.83
C ILE A 53 5.89 10.57 -3.43
N TYR A 54 4.78 9.89 -3.15
CA TYR A 54 4.13 9.85 -1.86
C TYR A 54 4.04 8.41 -1.35
N GLU A 55 4.31 8.25 -0.06
CA GLU A 55 3.93 7.07 0.70
C GLU A 55 2.55 7.30 1.32
N LEU A 56 1.66 6.33 1.11
CA LEU A 56 0.30 6.28 1.61
C LEU A 56 0.20 5.11 2.57
N ASP A 57 0.08 5.44 3.85
CA ASP A 57 -0.02 4.52 4.97
C ASP A 57 -1.28 4.90 5.79
N GLY A 58 -2.20 3.95 5.94
CA GLY A 58 -3.50 4.16 6.58
C GLY A 58 -3.40 4.53 8.07
N ASP A 59 -2.30 4.17 8.73
CA ASP A 59 -2.09 4.45 10.16
C ASP A 59 -1.53 5.86 10.40
N ARG A 60 -1.18 6.58 9.32
CA ARG A 60 -0.56 7.91 9.41
C ARG A 60 -1.57 9.02 9.14
N GLN A 61 -1.24 10.20 9.65
CA GLN A 61 -2.04 11.42 9.47
C GLN A 61 -1.80 12.06 8.08
N GLY A 62 -2.04 11.28 7.02
CA GLY A 62 -1.96 11.70 5.63
C GLY A 62 -0.70 11.24 4.87
N PRO A 63 -0.59 11.63 3.58
CA PRO A 63 0.52 11.23 2.70
C PRO A 63 1.87 11.77 3.16
N ILE A 64 2.92 10.97 2.99
CA ILE A 64 4.30 11.39 3.27
C ILE A 64 5.04 11.62 1.95
N GLY A 65 5.57 12.83 1.78
CA GLY A 65 6.41 13.16 0.64
C GLY A 65 7.76 12.45 0.72
N ARG A 66 8.13 11.74 -0.34
CA ARG A 66 9.36 10.93 -0.42
C ARG A 66 10.38 11.45 -1.44
N GLY A 67 10.04 12.52 -2.16
CA GLY A 67 10.91 13.20 -3.11
C GLY A 67 10.23 13.45 -4.45
N GLN A 68 10.97 14.04 -5.39
CA GLN A 68 10.53 14.21 -6.77
C GLN A 68 10.82 12.97 -7.60
N VAL A 69 10.06 12.77 -8.67
CA VAL A 69 10.38 11.78 -9.68
C VAL A 69 11.62 12.26 -10.44
N GLU A 70 12.73 11.55 -10.27
CA GLU A 70 13.94 11.71 -11.07
C GLU A 70 13.82 10.90 -12.37
N ASP A 71 14.44 11.36 -13.45
CA ASP A 71 14.52 10.69 -14.76
C ASP A 71 13.25 10.73 -15.65
N ASP A 72 13.43 10.33 -16.92
CA ASP A 72 12.36 10.23 -17.93
C ASP A 72 11.37 9.08 -17.64
N ILE A 73 11.65 8.28 -16.61
CA ILE A 73 10.77 7.21 -16.15
C ILE A 73 9.65 7.84 -15.32
N HIS A 74 8.51 8.06 -15.96
CA HIS A 74 7.30 8.53 -15.29
C HIS A 74 6.72 7.43 -14.38
N GLY A 75 7.15 7.38 -13.12
CA GLY A 75 6.54 6.47 -12.15
C GLY A 75 7.32 6.28 -10.86
N VAL A 76 6.74 5.47 -9.98
CA VAL A 76 7.31 5.11 -8.67
C VAL A 76 8.61 4.31 -8.81
N LEU A 77 8.83 3.64 -9.94
CA LEU A 77 10.04 2.84 -10.18
C LEU A 77 11.22 3.66 -10.70
N CYS A 78 11.16 4.99 -10.62
CA CYS A 78 12.31 5.85 -10.85
C CYS A 78 13.37 5.67 -9.75
N ARG A 79 14.56 6.25 -9.94
CA ARG A 79 15.68 6.14 -8.97
C ARG A 79 15.28 6.50 -7.55
N THR A 80 14.59 7.63 -7.38
CA THR A 80 14.12 8.10 -6.07
C THR A 80 13.17 7.11 -5.42
N GLY A 81 12.22 6.56 -6.17
CA GLY A 81 11.24 5.63 -5.62
C GLY A 81 11.82 4.24 -5.34
N LEU A 82 12.74 3.75 -6.18
CA LEU A 82 13.50 2.53 -5.88
C LEU A 82 14.30 2.67 -4.58
N ARG A 83 14.98 3.80 -4.38
CA ARG A 83 15.68 4.09 -3.12
C ARG A 83 14.72 4.02 -1.92
N VAL A 84 13.55 4.66 -2.02
CA VAL A 84 12.55 4.68 -0.94
C VAL A 84 11.99 3.29 -0.65
N ILE A 85 11.69 2.49 -1.67
CA ILE A 85 11.21 1.10 -1.51
C ILE A 85 12.29 0.24 -0.84
N THR A 86 13.54 0.36 -1.27
CA THR A 86 14.67 -0.35 -0.67
C THR A 86 14.85 0.05 0.79
N GLU A 87 14.85 1.35 1.11
CA GLU A 87 14.93 1.85 2.49
C GLU A 87 13.79 1.27 3.37
N HIS A 88 12.57 1.15 2.82
CA HIS A 88 11.45 0.56 3.53
C HIS A 88 11.68 -0.93 3.83
N ILE A 89 12.11 -1.71 2.84
CA ILE A 89 12.42 -3.14 3.00
C ILE A 89 13.56 -3.34 4.01
N GLU A 90 14.62 -2.53 3.94
CA GLU A 90 15.76 -2.61 4.85
C GLU A 90 15.40 -2.22 6.29
N SER A 91 14.42 -1.31 6.47
CA SER A 91 13.97 -0.90 7.80
C SER A 91 13.27 -2.01 8.60
N GLY A 92 12.84 -3.10 7.94
CA GLY A 92 12.25 -4.28 8.58
C GLY A 92 13.19 -5.04 9.53
N ASN A 93 14.51 -4.81 9.42
CA ASN A 93 15.57 -5.38 10.27
C ASN A 93 15.56 -6.93 10.35
N ASP A 94 16.51 -7.53 11.07
CA ASP A 94 16.64 -9.00 11.22
C ASP A 94 15.42 -9.70 11.89
N GLN A 95 14.45 -8.94 12.40
CA GLN A 95 13.29 -9.46 13.15
C GLN A 95 12.07 -9.76 12.28
N HIS A 96 11.88 -9.06 11.15
CA HIS A 96 10.74 -9.27 10.24
C HIS A 96 11.22 -9.23 8.77
N PRO A 97 11.92 -10.28 8.31
CA PRO A 97 12.54 -10.31 6.97
C PRO A 97 11.54 -10.48 5.81
N PHE A 98 10.25 -10.65 6.12
CA PHE A 98 9.24 -10.99 5.15
C PHE A 98 8.62 -9.72 4.55
N PHE A 99 8.75 -9.56 3.24
CA PHE A 99 8.08 -8.51 2.48
C PHE A 99 7.50 -9.09 1.19
N SER A 100 6.51 -8.40 0.66
CA SER A 100 5.99 -8.64 -0.70
C SER A 100 5.84 -7.30 -1.40
N LEU A 101 6.16 -7.25 -2.69
CA LEU A 101 6.05 -6.06 -3.52
C LEU A 101 5.22 -6.38 -4.76
N MET A 102 4.21 -5.57 -5.01
CA MET A 102 3.38 -5.62 -6.20
C MET A 102 3.45 -4.29 -6.94
N ALA A 103 3.50 -4.35 -8.27
CA ALA A 103 3.48 -3.17 -9.13
C ALA A 103 2.19 -3.16 -9.96
N LEU A 104 1.48 -2.03 -9.92
CA LEU A 104 0.38 -1.76 -10.84
C LEU A 104 0.96 -1.26 -12.16
N VAL A 105 0.74 -2.01 -13.24
CA VAL A 105 1.27 -1.73 -14.58
C VAL A 105 0.15 -1.80 -15.61
N ASP A 106 0.35 -1.17 -16.77
CA ASP A 106 -0.59 -1.29 -17.89
C ASP A 106 -0.70 -2.75 -18.36
N GLN A 107 -1.91 -3.16 -18.69
CA GLN A 107 -2.18 -4.41 -19.39
C GLN A 107 -1.77 -4.19 -20.86
N SER A 108 -0.62 -4.73 -21.26
CA SER A 108 -0.12 -4.69 -22.64
C SER A 108 -1.00 -5.45 -23.62
#